data_AF-A0A6M0JY12-F1
#
_entry.id   AF-A0A6M0JY12-F1
#
_cell.length_a   1.000
_cell.length_b   1.000
_cell.length_c   1.000
_cell.angle_alpha   90.00
_cell.angle_beta   90.00
_cell.angle_gamma   90.00
#
_symmetry.space_group_name_H-M   'P 1'
#
loop_
_entity.id
_entity.type
_entity.pdbx_description
1 polymer ?
#
loop_
_entity_poly.entity_id
_entity_poly.type
_entity_poly.pdbx_seq_one_letter_code
_entity_poly.pdbx_strand_id
1 'polypeptide(L)'
;MHLCRRLIALNTGLLLLLPMLLAGCGSLQSPREDDAATGWGSPALESSPDIPGARQADGLSAADPGLSIRRGPGSYVYSRDPRELTREVAQACQGARGLGESDVLRSLTADLYFSEIHPAAATEALLRGGCGGLGAVVEEMVAQGGDAVVESVVGRARSIGGDRAGRQIDAAAAVGLARYAKAVDAERGSGVGDLPSFGMMYFPSQGEGSKLATSVALNRLYDDAVPGYGIYTFVLLGPGMSRPAEDDAARYSELFRMIETYVSPDDGGNARPGEEAHVFLVPVNPERIGGPLVDQVSQDLSDLMRRHLIQTLRHLGQPALAERLERGAGPFLVATLGPRLTPPSASAPWMLTDLSHVGPEHVYSVVDAFDRAIPDALSGQPESLRIIRERLIGLPIGTGQVQGVNAGNGIWLVMLDDRAQAARLNDLWSRFG
;
A
#
# COMPACT_ATOMS: atom_id res chain seq x y z
N MET A 1 49.02 -24.28 -33.66
CA MET A 1 47.60 -24.72 -33.60
C MET A 1 47.50 -25.91 -32.66
N HIS A 2 46.76 -25.71 -31.57
CA HIS A 2 46.36 -26.59 -30.47
C HIS A 2 47.42 -27.38 -29.65
N LEU A 3 47.56 -26.86 -28.43
CA LEU A 3 48.33 -27.28 -27.25
C LEU A 3 47.70 -28.46 -26.48
N CYS A 4 48.58 -29.12 -25.69
CA CYS A 4 48.41 -29.74 -24.35
C CYS A 4 47.28 -30.77 -24.17
N ARG A 5 47.51 -32.08 -23.95
CA ARG A 5 48.40 -32.81 -23.01
C ARG A 5 48.16 -32.54 -21.50
N ARG A 6 47.30 -33.41 -20.93
CA ARG A 6 47.35 -34.15 -19.63
C ARG A 6 47.94 -33.50 -18.36
N LEU A 7 47.22 -33.62 -17.22
CA LEU A 7 47.57 -34.40 -15.98
C LEU A 7 46.76 -33.86 -14.75
N ILE A 8 45.94 -34.69 -14.08
CA ILE A 8 46.12 -35.35 -12.74
C ILE A 8 45.85 -34.47 -11.49
N ALA A 9 44.87 -34.89 -10.67
CA ALA A 9 44.93 -35.17 -9.21
C ALA A 9 43.50 -35.24 -8.62
N LEU A 10 42.98 -36.41 -8.26
CA LEU A 10 42.94 -36.94 -6.88
C LEU A 10 42.53 -35.91 -5.81
N ASN A 11 41.30 -36.04 -5.27
CA ASN A 11 41.18 -36.26 -3.82
C ASN A 11 39.87 -36.96 -3.46
N THR A 12 40.02 -38.07 -2.76
CA THR A 12 38.98 -39.00 -2.30
C THR A 12 39.24 -39.19 -0.80
N GLY A 13 38.22 -39.07 0.04
CA GLY A 13 38.30 -39.22 1.50
C GLY A 13 37.74 -37.97 2.18
N LEU A 14 36.77 -38.02 3.08
CA LEU A 14 36.78 -38.87 4.28
C LEU A 14 35.34 -39.02 4.83
N LEU A 15 34.97 -40.26 5.16
CA LEU A 15 33.86 -40.66 6.04
C LEU A 15 34.09 -40.14 7.48
N LEU A 16 33.01 -39.77 8.18
CA LEU A 16 32.78 -39.93 9.64
C LEU A 16 31.35 -39.43 9.95
N LEU A 17 30.30 -40.27 9.98
CA LEU A 17 29.80 -41.06 11.13
C LEU A 17 29.80 -40.33 12.49
N LEU A 18 28.61 -39.89 12.92
CA LEU A 18 28.26 -39.81 14.34
C LEU A 18 26.74 -39.95 14.55
N PRO A 19 26.26 -40.97 15.30
CA PRO A 19 24.86 -41.13 15.68
C PRO A 19 24.62 -40.80 17.17
N MET A 20 23.32 -40.60 17.47
CA MET A 20 22.62 -40.97 18.71
C MET A 20 22.64 -40.08 19.97
N LEU A 21 21.38 -39.89 20.46
CA LEU A 21 20.88 -39.84 21.85
C LEU A 21 20.72 -38.48 22.55
N LEU A 22 19.45 -38.15 22.84
CA LEU A 22 18.84 -37.92 24.18
C LEU A 22 17.41 -37.36 23.93
N ALA A 23 16.33 -38.14 24.03
CA ALA A 23 15.65 -38.60 25.25
C ALA A 23 15.25 -37.44 26.19
N GLY A 24 13.94 -37.16 26.26
CA GLY A 24 13.34 -36.20 27.18
C GLY A 24 11.82 -36.31 27.21
N CYS A 25 11.31 -37.38 27.83
CA CYS A 25 9.92 -37.51 28.25
C CYS A 25 9.61 -36.53 29.40
N GLY A 26 8.44 -35.90 29.39
CA GLY A 26 7.99 -35.02 30.46
C GLY A 26 6.50 -34.74 30.39
N SER A 27 5.69 -35.77 30.63
CA SER A 27 4.28 -35.67 31.02
C SER A 27 4.19 -35.55 32.55
N LEU A 28 3.48 -34.57 33.11
CA LEU A 28 2.82 -34.68 34.43
C LEU A 28 1.86 -33.50 34.72
N GLN A 29 0.62 -33.89 35.02
CA GLN A 29 -0.32 -33.36 36.02
C GLN A 29 -1.07 -32.03 35.81
N SER A 30 -2.37 -32.21 35.53
CA SER A 30 -3.49 -31.46 36.11
C SER A 30 -3.66 -31.75 37.62
N PRO A 31 -4.18 -30.78 38.38
CA PRO A 31 -5.52 -30.91 39.02
C PRO A 31 -6.39 -29.65 38.70
N ARG A 32 -7.71 -29.74 38.44
CA ARG A 32 -8.85 -29.98 39.38
C ARG A 32 -8.82 -28.96 40.55
N GLU A 33 -9.87 -28.27 40.97
CA GLU A 33 -11.33 -28.42 40.89
C GLU A 33 -11.96 -27.12 41.48
N ASP A 34 -13.22 -26.85 41.11
CA ASP A 34 -14.30 -26.19 41.89
C ASP A 34 -14.17 -24.76 42.49
N ASP A 35 -15.07 -23.87 42.06
CA ASP A 35 -16.38 -23.60 42.71
C ASP A 35 -17.08 -22.43 41.95
N ALA A 36 -18.29 -22.60 41.42
CA ALA A 36 -19.58 -22.38 42.11
C ALA A 36 -19.71 -20.92 42.64
N ALA A 37 -20.76 -20.14 42.42
CA ALA A 37 -22.09 -20.34 41.86
C ALA A 37 -22.77 -18.95 41.69
N THR A 38 -23.98 -18.95 41.15
CA THR A 38 -25.10 -18.00 41.39
C THR A 38 -24.92 -16.54 40.91
N GLY A 39 -25.87 -15.89 40.24
CA GLY A 39 -27.25 -16.24 39.92
C GLY A 39 -28.05 -14.98 39.54
N TRP A 40 -29.09 -15.20 38.73
CA TRP A 40 -30.42 -14.54 38.75
C TRP A 40 -30.56 -13.07 38.29
N GLY A 41 -31.46 -12.88 37.32
CA GLY A 41 -32.40 -11.74 37.31
C GLY A 41 -32.31 -10.74 36.15
N SER A 42 -33.15 -10.91 35.13
CA SER A 42 -33.73 -9.79 34.34
C SER A 42 -35.03 -9.31 35.04
N PRO A 43 -35.82 -8.30 34.57
CA PRO A 43 -35.64 -7.29 33.51
C PRO A 43 -36.13 -5.85 33.87
N ALA A 44 -36.09 -4.94 32.88
CA ALA A 44 -37.10 -3.92 32.52
C ALA A 44 -37.00 -2.43 32.96
N LEU A 45 -37.60 -1.62 32.08
CA LEU A 45 -37.99 -0.19 32.10
C LEU A 45 -36.94 0.87 31.73
N GLU A 46 -37.07 1.52 30.56
CA GLU A 46 -37.94 2.69 30.24
C GLU A 46 -37.37 4.01 30.75
N SER A 47 -36.95 4.89 29.84
CA SER A 47 -37.59 6.20 29.61
C SER A 47 -36.75 7.08 28.69
N SER A 48 -37.44 7.60 27.67
CA SER A 48 -37.03 8.67 26.77
C SER A 48 -37.26 10.03 27.44
N PRO A 49 -36.58 11.10 26.98
CA PRO A 49 -37.24 12.40 26.93
C PRO A 49 -37.21 13.04 25.53
N ASP A 50 -38.40 13.40 25.07
CA ASP A 50 -38.70 14.34 23.99
C ASP A 50 -38.18 15.76 24.28
N ILE A 51 -37.67 16.48 23.26
CA ILE A 51 -37.77 17.95 23.09
C ILE A 51 -37.80 18.30 21.57
N PRO A 52 -38.55 19.35 21.14
CA PRO A 52 -39.27 19.37 19.86
C PRO A 52 -38.76 20.36 18.79
N GLY A 53 -39.20 20.13 17.55
CA GLY A 53 -39.77 21.13 16.64
C GLY A 53 -38.86 22.11 15.89
N ALA A 54 -38.70 21.92 14.58
CA ALA A 54 -38.37 23.01 13.65
C ALA A 54 -38.96 22.78 12.24
N ARG A 55 -40.07 23.48 11.98
CA ARG A 55 -40.50 24.17 10.75
C ARG A 55 -40.23 23.52 9.38
N GLN A 56 -41.35 23.09 8.77
CA GLN A 56 -41.57 23.10 7.33
C GLN A 56 -41.28 24.50 6.74
N ALA A 57 -40.49 24.51 5.68
CA ALA A 57 -40.54 25.53 4.65
C ALA A 57 -40.58 24.79 3.30
N ASP A 58 -41.76 24.81 2.68
CA ASP A 58 -41.95 24.49 1.27
C ASP A 58 -41.15 25.49 0.42
N GLY A 59 -40.33 24.96 -0.47
CA GLY A 59 -39.52 25.74 -1.40
C GLY A 59 -39.16 24.89 -2.61
N LEU A 60 -40.06 24.90 -3.60
CA LEU A 60 -39.92 24.48 -5.00
C LEU A 60 -38.46 24.20 -5.43
N SER A 61 -38.09 22.93 -5.50
CA SER A 61 -36.80 22.50 -6.07
C SER A 61 -37.04 22.06 -7.52
N ALA A 62 -36.55 22.87 -8.45
CA ALA A 62 -36.46 22.53 -9.85
C ALA A 62 -35.56 21.29 -10.01
N ALA A 63 -36.00 20.34 -10.83
CA ALA A 63 -35.28 19.12 -11.13
C ALA A 63 -33.96 19.45 -11.87
N ASP A 64 -32.84 19.26 -11.17
CA ASP A 64 -31.49 19.20 -11.72
C ASP A 64 -31.06 17.72 -11.72
N PRO A 65 -30.59 17.13 -12.83
CA PRO A 65 -30.10 15.75 -12.87
C PRO A 65 -28.68 15.70 -12.25
N GLY A 66 -28.60 16.01 -10.96
CA GLY A 66 -27.39 15.99 -10.16
C GLY A 66 -27.27 14.71 -9.33
N LEU A 67 -26.19 13.96 -9.58
CA LEU A 67 -25.66 12.91 -8.71
C LEU A 67 -25.46 13.46 -7.28
N SER A 68 -26.46 13.30 -6.43
CA SER A 68 -26.41 13.67 -5.02
C SER A 68 -25.84 12.52 -4.20
N ILE A 69 -24.53 12.30 -4.30
CA ILE A 69 -23.84 11.36 -3.41
C ILE A 69 -23.52 12.08 -2.10
N ARG A 70 -24.37 11.91 -1.09
CA ARG A 70 -24.00 12.13 0.31
C ARG A 70 -22.96 11.07 0.69
N ARG A 71 -21.67 11.42 0.67
CA ARG A 71 -20.56 10.54 1.09
C ARG A 71 -20.26 10.72 2.58
N GLY A 72 -20.56 9.68 3.36
CA GLY A 72 -20.09 9.49 4.74
C GLY A 72 -18.69 8.86 4.81
N PRO A 73 -18.19 8.55 6.02
CA PRO A 73 -16.80 8.14 6.25
C PRO A 73 -16.53 6.71 5.77
N GLY A 74 -15.46 6.56 4.98
CA GLY A 74 -15.04 5.33 4.28
C GLY A 74 -14.86 5.59 2.79
N SER A 75 -13.63 5.88 2.34
CA SER A 75 -13.36 6.12 0.91
C SER A 75 -13.20 4.79 0.17
N TYR A 76 -14.31 4.22 -0.28
CA TYR A 76 -14.30 3.03 -1.12
C TYR A 76 -13.95 3.42 -2.57
N VAL A 77 -13.01 2.71 -3.22
CA VAL A 77 -12.66 2.94 -4.65
C VAL A 77 -13.82 2.55 -5.55
N TYR A 78 -14.58 1.53 -5.13
CA TYR A 78 -15.82 1.13 -5.75
C TYR A 78 -17.03 1.47 -4.88
N SER A 79 -18.14 1.83 -5.52
CA SER A 79 -19.42 2.03 -4.86
C SER A 79 -19.88 0.75 -4.16
N ARG A 80 -20.53 0.90 -3.01
CA ARG A 80 -21.21 -0.20 -2.30
C ARG A 80 -22.60 -0.48 -2.87
N ASP A 81 -23.13 0.40 -3.72
CA ASP A 81 -24.36 0.14 -4.45
C ASP A 81 -24.10 -0.93 -5.53
N PRO A 82 -24.83 -2.07 -5.53
CA PRO A 82 -24.54 -3.18 -6.45
C PRO A 82 -24.63 -2.81 -7.94
N ARG A 83 -25.47 -1.84 -8.31
CA ARG A 83 -25.64 -1.42 -9.71
C ARG A 83 -24.52 -0.49 -10.15
N GLU A 84 -24.09 0.42 -9.29
CA GLU A 84 -22.90 1.24 -9.50
C GLU A 84 -21.64 0.37 -9.55
N LEU A 85 -21.44 -0.50 -8.56
CA LEU A 85 -20.33 -1.45 -8.50
C LEU A 85 -20.17 -2.25 -9.80
N THR A 86 -21.27 -2.84 -10.29
CA THR A 86 -21.23 -3.63 -11.53
C THR A 86 -20.81 -2.78 -12.73
N ARG A 87 -21.26 -1.51 -12.81
CA ARG A 87 -20.88 -0.60 -13.90
C ARG A 87 -19.41 -0.19 -13.80
N GLU A 88 -18.95 0.16 -12.62
CA GLU A 88 -17.56 0.57 -12.35
C GLU A 88 -16.59 -0.57 -12.66
N VAL A 89 -16.89 -1.78 -12.18
CA VAL A 89 -16.10 -2.99 -12.47
C VAL A 89 -16.10 -3.30 -13.97
N ALA A 90 -17.26 -3.27 -14.63
CA ALA A 90 -17.34 -3.50 -16.08
C ALA A 90 -16.49 -2.49 -16.88
N GLN A 91 -16.51 -1.21 -16.48
CA GLN A 91 -15.71 -0.16 -17.11
C GLN A 91 -14.21 -0.41 -16.91
N ALA A 92 -13.79 -0.80 -15.70
CA ALA A 92 -12.40 -1.12 -15.41
C ALA A 92 -11.90 -2.31 -16.26
N CYS A 93 -12.72 -3.35 -16.41
CA CYS A 93 -12.40 -4.52 -17.24
C CYS A 93 -12.29 -4.18 -18.73
N GLN A 94 -13.12 -3.26 -19.23
CA GLN A 94 -13.04 -2.80 -20.63
C GLN A 94 -11.79 -1.96 -20.88
N GLY A 95 -11.41 -1.09 -19.93
CA GLY A 95 -10.21 -0.26 -20.04
C GLY A 95 -8.91 -1.07 -20.01
N ALA A 96 -8.94 -2.27 -19.44
CA ALA A 96 -7.77 -3.12 -19.25
C ALA A 96 -7.55 -4.17 -20.36
N ARG A 97 -8.29 -4.13 -21.47
CA ARG A 97 -8.23 -5.11 -22.58
C ARG A 97 -6.86 -5.26 -23.29
N GLY A 98 -5.89 -4.39 -22.99
CA GLY A 98 -4.50 -4.51 -23.46
C GLY A 98 -3.59 -5.36 -22.55
N LEU A 99 -4.06 -5.74 -21.37
CA LEU A 99 -3.35 -6.58 -20.40
C LEU A 99 -3.85 -8.03 -20.47
N GLY A 100 -3.05 -8.98 -19.98
CA GLY A 100 -3.47 -10.38 -19.86
C GLY A 100 -4.68 -10.51 -18.92
N GLU A 101 -5.69 -11.29 -19.31
CA GLU A 101 -6.95 -11.47 -18.56
C GLU A 101 -6.71 -11.81 -17.08
N SER A 102 -5.75 -12.69 -16.80
CA SER A 102 -5.39 -13.08 -15.43
C SER A 102 -4.80 -11.95 -14.59
N ASP A 103 -4.01 -11.05 -15.18
CA ASP A 103 -3.39 -9.93 -14.47
C ASP A 103 -4.43 -8.84 -14.16
N VAL A 104 -5.35 -8.60 -15.12
CA VAL A 104 -6.49 -7.71 -14.93
C VAL A 104 -7.38 -8.22 -13.81
N LEU A 105 -7.76 -9.49 -13.86
CA LEU A 105 -8.63 -10.09 -12.86
C LEU A 105 -7.98 -10.08 -11.47
N ARG A 106 -6.69 -10.42 -11.36
CA ARG A 106 -5.94 -10.34 -10.10
C ARG A 106 -5.94 -8.93 -9.51
N SER A 107 -5.64 -7.92 -10.32
CA SER A 107 -5.62 -6.52 -9.88
C SER A 107 -7.00 -6.08 -9.41
N LEU A 108 -8.06 -6.37 -10.18
CA LEU A 108 -9.42 -5.95 -9.84
C LEU A 108 -9.97 -6.64 -8.61
N THR A 109 -9.70 -7.95 -8.45
CA THR A 109 -10.07 -8.68 -7.24
C THR A 109 -9.40 -8.05 -6.01
N ALA A 110 -8.12 -7.66 -6.12
CA ALA A 110 -7.43 -6.96 -5.04
C ALA A 110 -8.07 -5.60 -4.72
N ASP A 111 -8.41 -4.79 -5.74
CA ASP A 111 -9.05 -3.48 -5.56
C ASP A 111 -10.46 -3.59 -4.95
N LEU A 112 -11.19 -4.67 -5.25
CA LEU A 112 -12.52 -4.96 -4.69
C LEU A 112 -12.44 -5.36 -3.21
N TYR A 113 -11.48 -6.22 -2.84
CA TYR A 113 -11.21 -6.52 -1.44
C TYR A 113 -10.75 -5.27 -0.68
N PHE A 114 -9.91 -4.45 -1.31
CA PHE A 114 -9.45 -3.17 -0.76
C PHE A 114 -10.62 -2.20 -0.50
N SER A 115 -11.61 -2.18 -1.38
CA SER A 115 -12.82 -1.37 -1.23
C SER A 115 -13.83 -1.95 -0.23
N GLU A 116 -13.43 -2.94 0.59
CA GLU A 116 -14.28 -3.67 1.53
C GLU A 116 -15.58 -4.16 0.88
N ILE A 117 -15.55 -4.49 -0.41
CA ILE A 117 -16.71 -5.01 -1.11
C ILE A 117 -16.90 -6.46 -0.66
N HIS A 118 -18.11 -6.78 -0.20
CA HIS A 118 -18.43 -8.12 0.24
C HIS A 118 -18.10 -9.14 -0.87
N PRO A 119 -17.45 -10.29 -0.58
CA PRO A 119 -16.95 -11.22 -1.61
C PRO A 119 -18.03 -11.69 -2.59
N ALA A 120 -19.26 -11.90 -2.12
CA ALA A 120 -20.40 -12.18 -2.99
C ALA A 120 -20.68 -11.04 -3.98
N ALA A 121 -20.75 -9.79 -3.52
CA ALA A 121 -21.03 -8.64 -4.39
C ALA A 121 -19.89 -8.41 -5.41
N ALA A 122 -18.63 -8.56 -4.98
CA ALA A 122 -17.46 -8.49 -5.86
C ALA A 122 -17.51 -9.59 -6.95
N THR A 123 -17.82 -10.83 -6.56
CA THR A 123 -17.98 -11.96 -7.50
C THR A 123 -19.07 -11.68 -8.54
N GLU A 124 -20.22 -11.17 -8.10
CA GLU A 124 -21.31 -10.80 -9.01
C GLU A 124 -20.91 -9.70 -9.98
N ALA A 125 -20.23 -8.65 -9.49
CA ALA A 125 -19.77 -7.54 -10.30
C ALA A 125 -18.75 -7.97 -11.36
N LEU A 126 -17.77 -8.81 -10.99
CA LEU A 126 -16.76 -9.34 -11.92
C LEU A 126 -17.40 -10.22 -13.01
N LEU A 127 -18.33 -11.12 -12.63
CA LEU A 127 -19.01 -12.01 -13.58
C LEU A 127 -19.92 -11.24 -14.54
N ARG A 128 -20.73 -10.30 -14.02
CA ARG A 128 -21.62 -9.47 -14.85
C ARG A 128 -20.84 -8.45 -15.67
N GLY A 129 -19.70 -7.98 -15.18
CA GLY A 129 -18.81 -7.07 -15.89
C GLY A 129 -18.01 -7.73 -17.02
N GLY A 130 -18.03 -9.06 -17.11
CA GLY A 130 -17.31 -9.81 -18.15
C GLY A 130 -15.79 -9.72 -17.99
N CYS A 131 -15.33 -9.65 -16.74
CA CYS A 131 -13.91 -9.47 -16.39
C CYS A 131 -13.07 -10.74 -16.51
N GLY A 132 -13.73 -11.86 -16.80
CA GLY A 132 -13.11 -13.15 -17.08
C GLY A 132 -14.15 -14.27 -17.08
N GLY A 133 -13.70 -15.49 -17.36
CA GLY A 133 -14.56 -16.68 -17.29
C GLY A 133 -15.03 -17.01 -15.86
N LEU A 134 -16.19 -17.67 -15.72
CA LEU A 134 -16.77 -18.06 -14.43
C LEU A 134 -15.77 -18.78 -13.51
N GLY A 135 -15.03 -19.75 -14.04
CA GLY A 135 -14.01 -20.47 -13.29
C GLY A 135 -12.85 -19.57 -12.86
N ALA A 136 -12.35 -18.70 -13.75
CA ALA A 136 -11.24 -17.81 -13.45
C ALA A 136 -11.60 -16.81 -12.34
N VAL A 137 -12.81 -16.23 -12.37
CA VAL A 137 -13.29 -15.31 -11.33
C VAL A 137 -13.39 -16.01 -9.98
N VAL A 138 -14.01 -17.19 -9.93
CA VAL A 138 -14.15 -17.95 -8.67
C VAL A 138 -12.78 -18.35 -8.13
N GLU A 139 -11.90 -18.86 -8.99
CA GLU A 139 -10.54 -19.25 -8.61
C GLU A 139 -9.77 -18.07 -8.01
N GLU A 140 -9.76 -16.91 -8.66
CA GLU A 140 -8.99 -15.75 -8.21
C GLU A 140 -9.57 -15.12 -6.94
N MET A 141 -10.90 -14.99 -6.83
CA MET A 141 -11.58 -14.52 -5.62
C MET A 141 -11.24 -15.40 -4.41
N VAL A 142 -11.28 -16.73 -4.56
CA VAL A 142 -10.92 -17.65 -3.48
C VAL A 142 -9.41 -17.66 -3.22
N ALA A 143 -8.58 -17.56 -4.26
CA ALA A 143 -7.13 -17.51 -4.11
C ALA A 143 -6.64 -16.31 -3.28
N GLN A 144 -7.32 -15.17 -3.38
CA GLN A 144 -6.99 -13.97 -2.58
C GLN A 144 -7.69 -13.93 -1.21
N GLY A 145 -8.96 -14.34 -1.14
CA GLY A 145 -9.73 -14.26 0.11
C GLY A 145 -9.59 -15.47 1.05
N GLY A 146 -9.07 -16.60 0.56
CA GLY A 146 -8.88 -17.83 1.32
C GLY A 146 -10.17 -18.54 1.71
N ASP A 147 -10.10 -19.38 2.75
CA ASP A 147 -11.22 -20.23 3.19
C ASP A 147 -12.46 -19.41 3.61
N ALA A 148 -12.24 -18.26 4.24
CA ALA A 148 -13.29 -17.40 4.79
C ALA A 148 -14.28 -16.86 3.73
N VAL A 149 -13.88 -16.81 2.45
CA VAL A 149 -14.72 -16.26 1.38
C VAL A 149 -15.40 -17.33 0.53
N VAL A 150 -15.02 -18.60 0.67
CA VAL A 150 -15.44 -19.70 -0.22
C VAL A 150 -16.96 -19.80 -0.31
N GLU A 151 -17.65 -19.85 0.83
CA GLU A 151 -19.11 -19.97 0.87
C GLU A 151 -19.80 -18.81 0.14
N SER A 152 -19.35 -17.58 0.40
CA SER A 152 -19.90 -16.37 -0.21
C SER A 152 -19.66 -16.31 -1.72
N VAL A 153 -18.46 -16.65 -2.17
CA VAL A 153 -18.06 -16.65 -3.60
C VAL A 153 -18.79 -17.76 -4.36
N VAL A 154 -18.75 -19.00 -3.86
CA VAL A 154 -19.38 -20.17 -4.50
C VAL A 154 -20.89 -20.03 -4.53
N GLY A 155 -21.51 -19.62 -3.41
CA GLY A 155 -22.95 -19.42 -3.33
C GLY A 155 -23.44 -18.39 -4.36
N ARG A 156 -22.74 -17.26 -4.48
CA ARG A 156 -23.08 -16.26 -5.49
C ARG A 156 -22.82 -16.73 -6.91
N ALA A 157 -21.66 -17.33 -7.18
CA ALA A 157 -21.32 -17.84 -8.51
C ALA A 157 -22.34 -18.89 -8.99
N ARG A 158 -22.83 -19.77 -8.11
CA ARG A 158 -23.88 -20.75 -8.44
C ARG A 158 -25.22 -20.09 -8.76
N SER A 159 -25.59 -19.05 -8.02
CA SER A 159 -26.83 -18.29 -8.30
C SER A 159 -26.82 -17.62 -9.68
N ILE A 160 -25.63 -17.29 -10.21
CA ILE A 160 -25.45 -16.67 -11.53
C ILE A 160 -25.26 -17.71 -12.64
N GLY A 161 -24.41 -18.72 -12.42
CA GLY A 161 -24.08 -19.75 -13.41
C GLY A 161 -25.10 -20.90 -13.50
N GLY A 162 -25.97 -21.06 -12.49
CA GLY A 162 -26.96 -22.13 -12.39
C GLY A 162 -26.37 -23.51 -12.04
N ASP A 163 -27.25 -24.49 -11.81
CA ASP A 163 -26.88 -25.82 -11.29
C ASP A 163 -25.87 -26.58 -12.17
N ARG A 164 -25.93 -26.37 -13.49
CA ARG A 164 -25.03 -27.04 -14.44
C ARG A 164 -23.57 -26.62 -14.27
N ALA A 165 -23.33 -25.40 -13.79
CA ALA A 165 -21.99 -24.87 -13.54
C ALA A 165 -21.40 -25.29 -12.19
N GLY A 166 -22.19 -25.95 -11.31
CA GLY A 166 -21.77 -26.27 -9.95
C GLY A 166 -20.43 -27.01 -9.87
N ARG A 167 -20.23 -28.04 -10.70
CA ARG A 167 -18.97 -28.80 -10.75
C ARG A 167 -17.76 -27.93 -11.14
N GLN A 168 -17.94 -26.99 -12.06
CA GLN A 168 -16.87 -26.08 -12.49
C GLN A 168 -16.53 -25.07 -11.39
N ILE A 169 -17.55 -24.53 -10.71
CA ILE A 169 -17.38 -23.58 -9.60
C ILE A 169 -16.65 -24.25 -8.45
N ASP A 170 -17.03 -25.46 -8.07
CA ASP A 170 -16.41 -26.19 -6.97
C ASP A 170 -14.95 -26.54 -7.27
N ALA A 171 -14.67 -26.97 -8.51
CA ALA A 171 -13.30 -27.21 -8.96
C ALA A 171 -12.46 -25.93 -8.94
N ALA A 172 -12.99 -24.81 -9.43
CA ALA A 172 -12.31 -23.52 -9.40
C ALA A 172 -12.04 -23.02 -7.97
N ALA A 173 -13.02 -23.15 -7.07
CA ALA A 173 -12.85 -22.80 -5.67
C ALA A 173 -11.79 -23.68 -4.98
N ALA A 174 -11.76 -24.99 -5.28
CA ALA A 174 -10.73 -25.88 -4.77
C ALA A 174 -9.32 -25.51 -5.27
N VAL A 175 -9.18 -25.14 -6.56
CA VAL A 175 -7.91 -24.65 -7.12
C VAL A 175 -7.51 -23.34 -6.46
N GLY A 176 -8.45 -22.39 -6.29
CA GLY A 176 -8.20 -21.13 -5.60
C GLY A 176 -7.76 -21.34 -4.16
N LEU A 177 -8.43 -22.23 -3.43
CA LEU A 177 -8.10 -22.55 -2.04
C LEU A 177 -6.73 -23.25 -1.94
N ALA A 178 -6.40 -24.13 -2.88
CA ALA A 178 -5.07 -24.74 -2.95
C ALA A 178 -3.98 -23.70 -3.25
N ARG A 179 -4.26 -22.70 -4.10
CA ARG A 179 -3.36 -21.56 -4.34
C ARG A 179 -3.19 -20.72 -3.08
N TYR A 180 -4.27 -20.42 -2.36
CA TYR A 180 -4.23 -19.71 -1.08
C TYR A 180 -3.43 -20.48 -0.04
N ALA A 181 -3.71 -21.78 0.13
CA ALA A 181 -2.98 -22.63 1.07
C ALA A 181 -1.49 -22.69 0.71
N LYS A 182 -1.14 -22.83 -0.57
CA LYS A 182 0.25 -22.76 -1.03
C LYS A 182 0.90 -21.41 -0.70
N ALA A 183 0.17 -20.30 -0.81
CA ALA A 183 0.67 -18.98 -0.44
C ALA A 183 0.89 -18.87 1.07
N VAL A 184 -0.07 -19.31 1.89
CA VAL A 184 0.04 -19.32 3.36
C VAL A 184 1.15 -20.27 3.84
N ASP A 185 1.29 -21.43 3.20
CA ASP A 185 2.34 -22.40 3.50
C ASP A 185 3.71 -21.90 3.01
N ALA A 186 3.77 -21.11 1.94
CA ALA A 186 4.99 -20.40 1.56
C ALA A 186 5.35 -19.34 2.62
N GLU A 187 4.37 -18.61 3.15
CA GLU A 187 4.61 -17.65 4.25
C GLU A 187 5.08 -18.34 5.54
N ARG A 188 4.53 -19.52 5.87
CA ARG A 188 4.89 -20.30 7.08
C ARG A 188 6.14 -21.16 6.91
N GLY A 189 6.37 -21.64 5.70
CA GLY A 189 7.41 -22.57 5.29
C GLY A 189 8.61 -21.90 4.64
N SER A 190 8.66 -20.56 4.63
CA SER A 190 9.83 -19.76 4.26
C SER A 190 11.00 -20.05 5.21
N GLY A 191 11.64 -21.20 5.00
CA GLY A 191 13.08 -21.28 5.08
C GLY A 191 13.70 -20.40 4.00
N VAL A 192 14.88 -19.88 4.29
CA VAL A 192 15.74 -19.06 3.43
C VAL A 192 15.78 -19.63 2.00
N GLY A 193 15.01 -19.09 1.04
CA GLY A 193 15.16 -19.52 -0.36
C GLY A 193 14.09 -19.11 -1.39
N ASP A 194 12.80 -19.03 -1.02
CA ASP A 194 11.74 -18.66 -1.98
C ASP A 194 10.99 -17.44 -1.43
N LEU A 195 11.67 -16.30 -1.52
CA LEU A 195 11.18 -15.04 -0.97
C LEU A 195 10.02 -14.50 -1.83
N PRO A 196 9.00 -13.86 -1.22
CA PRO A 196 7.98 -13.14 -1.98
C PRO A 196 8.64 -12.12 -2.90
N SER A 197 8.11 -11.95 -4.12
CA SER A 197 8.73 -11.11 -5.16
C SER A 197 8.79 -9.61 -4.82
N PHE A 198 8.15 -9.19 -3.73
CA PHE A 198 8.00 -7.81 -3.32
C PHE A 198 8.09 -7.65 -1.80
N GLY A 199 8.72 -6.57 -1.38
CA GLY A 199 8.82 -6.18 0.01
C GLY A 199 8.84 -4.66 0.17
N MET A 200 8.65 -4.23 1.41
CA MET A 200 8.79 -2.85 1.84
C MET A 200 9.89 -2.78 2.88
N MET A 201 10.95 -2.03 2.60
CA MET A 201 12.03 -1.81 3.54
C MET A 201 11.77 -0.53 4.34
N TYR A 202 11.89 -0.64 5.66
CA TYR A 202 11.63 0.42 6.64
C TYR A 202 12.97 0.94 7.13
N PHE A 203 13.17 2.25 6.98
CA PHE A 203 14.34 2.97 7.49
C PHE A 203 13.86 3.98 8.53
N PRO A 204 13.80 3.59 9.81
CA PRO A 204 13.40 4.50 10.85
C PRO A 204 14.55 5.46 11.19
N SER A 205 14.23 6.73 11.45
CA SER A 205 15.21 7.76 11.83
C SER A 205 15.77 7.54 13.25
N GLN A 206 15.04 6.79 14.07
CA GLN A 206 15.40 6.46 15.45
C GLN A 206 14.93 5.04 15.78
N GLY A 207 15.69 4.34 16.63
CA GLY A 207 15.33 3.01 17.13
C GLY A 207 16.00 1.87 16.38
N GLU A 208 15.23 0.83 16.04
CA GLU A 208 15.70 -0.41 15.40
C GLU A 208 16.39 -0.13 14.06
N GLY A 209 17.33 -1.01 13.65
CA GLY A 209 17.90 -0.99 12.31
C GLY A 209 16.85 -1.19 11.21
N SER A 210 17.29 -1.12 9.94
CA SER A 210 16.37 -1.29 8.81
C SER A 210 15.64 -2.64 8.86
N LYS A 211 14.35 -2.62 8.54
CA LYS A 211 13.47 -3.80 8.61
C LYS A 211 12.81 -4.08 7.28
N LEU A 212 12.78 -5.36 6.88
CA LEU A 212 12.04 -5.81 5.71
C LEU A 212 10.66 -6.34 6.12
N ALA A 213 9.60 -5.78 5.55
CA ALA A 213 8.28 -6.38 5.57
C ALA A 213 7.96 -6.99 4.20
N THR A 214 7.40 -8.19 4.20
CA THR A 214 6.95 -8.87 2.99
C THR A 214 5.51 -9.33 3.13
N SER A 215 4.79 -9.40 2.02
CA SER A 215 3.38 -9.82 2.01
C SER A 215 3.04 -10.40 0.64
N VAL A 216 2.21 -11.45 0.61
CA VAL A 216 1.63 -11.98 -0.63
C VAL A 216 0.58 -11.01 -1.19
N ALA A 217 -0.13 -10.30 -0.32
CA ALA A 217 -1.03 -9.22 -0.69
C ALA A 217 -0.23 -7.91 -0.79
N LEU A 218 0.12 -7.51 -2.02
CA LEU A 218 1.01 -6.36 -2.29
C LEU A 218 0.51 -5.05 -1.69
N ASN A 219 -0.80 -4.85 -1.67
CA ASN A 219 -1.44 -3.68 -1.10
C ASN A 219 -1.20 -3.54 0.40
N ARG A 220 -1.15 -4.65 1.15
CA ARG A 220 -0.87 -4.60 2.60
C ARG A 220 0.50 -3.98 2.91
N LEU A 221 1.45 -4.03 1.97
CA LEU A 221 2.77 -3.42 2.17
C LEU A 221 2.70 -1.90 2.29
N TYR A 222 1.66 -1.25 1.76
CA TYR A 222 1.55 0.21 1.75
C TYR A 222 0.21 0.76 2.24
N ASP A 223 -0.84 -0.06 2.38
CA ASP A 223 -2.13 0.33 2.97
C ASP A 223 -2.29 -0.10 4.42
N ASP A 224 -1.49 -1.07 4.86
CA ASP A 224 -1.43 -1.56 6.25
C ASP A 224 0.04 -1.75 6.64
N ALA A 225 0.85 -0.71 6.43
CA ALA A 225 2.26 -0.72 6.81
C ALA A 225 2.43 -1.02 8.31
N VAL A 226 3.61 -1.48 8.71
CA VAL A 226 3.88 -1.84 10.11
C VAL A 226 3.68 -0.61 10.99
N PRO A 227 2.70 -0.62 11.93
CA PRO A 227 2.44 0.54 12.77
C PRO A 227 3.52 0.72 13.84
N GLY A 228 3.63 1.93 14.37
CA GLY A 228 4.53 2.26 15.49
C GLY A 228 5.34 3.55 15.30
N TYR A 229 5.25 4.20 14.14
CA TYR A 229 5.93 5.46 13.83
C TYR A 229 4.93 6.63 13.80
N GLY A 230 5.41 7.85 14.04
CA GLY A 230 4.58 9.06 13.98
C GLY A 230 4.40 9.62 12.59
N ILE A 231 5.38 9.38 11.70
CA ILE A 231 5.33 9.84 10.31
C ILE A 231 5.88 8.73 9.40
N TYR A 232 5.09 8.36 8.40
CA TYR A 232 5.43 7.39 7.37
C TYR A 232 5.71 8.14 6.08
N THR A 233 6.91 8.00 5.52
CA THR A 233 7.26 8.60 4.23
C THR A 233 7.52 7.51 3.20
N PHE A 234 6.53 7.30 2.33
CA PHE A 234 6.63 6.36 1.23
C PHE A 234 7.43 6.97 0.09
N VAL A 235 8.42 6.22 -0.40
CA VAL A 235 9.24 6.61 -1.55
C VAL A 235 8.67 5.97 -2.80
N LEU A 236 8.16 6.80 -3.71
CA LEU A 236 7.64 6.36 -5.00
C LEU A 236 8.58 6.77 -6.14
N LEU A 237 8.86 5.83 -7.01
CA LEU A 237 9.53 6.04 -8.29
C LEU A 237 8.58 6.67 -9.31
N GLY A 238 9.13 7.55 -10.14
CA GLY A 238 8.48 8.04 -11.35
C GLY A 238 8.47 7.02 -12.49
N PRO A 239 7.72 7.30 -13.57
CA PRO A 239 7.64 6.43 -14.73
C PRO A 239 9.00 6.34 -15.44
N GLY A 240 9.30 5.19 -16.05
CA GLY A 240 10.47 5.05 -16.92
C GLY A 240 11.80 4.79 -16.22
N MET A 241 11.78 4.49 -14.91
CA MET A 241 12.97 4.20 -14.11
C MET A 241 13.80 2.99 -14.57
N SER A 242 13.31 2.20 -15.52
CA SER A 242 14.12 1.14 -16.15
C SER A 242 15.24 1.71 -17.03
N ARG A 243 15.11 2.97 -17.48
CA ARG A 243 16.10 3.73 -18.28
C ARG A 243 16.02 5.22 -17.94
N PRO A 244 16.41 5.62 -16.73
CA PRO A 244 16.37 7.02 -16.33
C PRO A 244 17.35 7.84 -17.17
N ALA A 245 17.04 9.12 -17.36
CA ALA A 245 18.04 10.08 -17.82
C ALA A 245 19.19 10.14 -16.78
N GLU A 246 20.39 10.55 -17.21
CA GLU A 246 21.58 10.55 -16.34
C GLU A 246 21.36 11.35 -15.04
N ASP A 247 20.76 12.54 -15.16
CA ASP A 247 20.45 13.39 -14.01
C ASP A 247 19.41 12.76 -13.06
N ASP A 248 18.42 12.06 -13.61
CA ASP A 248 17.44 11.34 -12.79
C ASP A 248 18.11 10.17 -12.07
N ALA A 249 18.94 9.39 -12.76
CA ALA A 249 19.68 8.28 -12.19
C ALA A 249 20.55 8.72 -11.00
N ALA A 250 21.26 9.84 -11.14
CA ALA A 250 22.07 10.43 -10.08
C ALA A 250 21.20 10.83 -8.88
N ARG A 251 20.03 11.44 -9.12
CA ARG A 251 19.08 11.82 -8.06
C ARG A 251 18.55 10.62 -7.29
N TYR A 252 18.16 9.55 -7.99
CA TYR A 252 17.69 8.32 -7.35
C TYR A 252 18.81 7.63 -6.55
N SER A 253 20.00 7.50 -7.15
CA SER A 253 21.16 6.93 -6.48
C SER A 253 21.49 7.70 -5.20
N GLU A 254 21.45 9.03 -5.25
CA GLU A 254 21.74 9.84 -4.07
C GLU A 254 20.65 9.71 -3.01
N LEU A 255 19.36 9.70 -3.39
CA LEU A 255 18.27 9.51 -2.43
C LEU A 255 18.40 8.18 -1.68
N PHE A 256 18.59 7.08 -2.42
CA PHE A 256 18.71 5.77 -1.78
C PHE A 256 19.98 5.66 -0.96
N ARG A 257 21.10 6.23 -1.42
CA ARG A 257 22.33 6.31 -0.61
C ARG A 257 22.09 7.08 0.69
N MET A 258 21.39 8.21 0.66
CA MET A 258 21.05 8.98 1.86
C MET A 258 20.16 8.19 2.81
N ILE A 259 19.08 7.58 2.32
CA ILE A 259 18.21 6.76 3.17
C ILE A 259 18.98 5.60 3.80
N GLU A 260 19.82 4.91 3.04
CA GLU A 260 20.60 3.76 3.51
C GLU A 260 21.69 4.15 4.52
N THR A 261 22.39 5.27 4.30
CA THR A 261 23.60 5.62 5.08
C THR A 261 23.40 6.69 6.14
N TYR A 262 22.37 7.52 6.03
CA TYR A 262 22.13 8.66 6.93
C TYR A 262 20.96 8.42 7.90
N VAL A 263 19.89 7.78 7.42
CA VAL A 263 18.69 7.57 8.24
C VAL A 263 18.83 6.36 9.17
N SER A 264 19.52 5.29 8.74
CA SER A 264 19.68 4.11 9.60
C SER A 264 20.57 4.42 10.81
N PRO A 265 20.04 4.39 12.04
CA PRO A 265 20.85 4.60 13.24
C PRO A 265 21.83 3.44 13.45
N ASP A 266 22.96 3.73 14.10
CA ASP A 266 23.87 2.69 14.64
C ASP A 266 23.10 1.71 15.54
N ASP A 267 23.50 0.42 15.53
CA ASP A 267 22.95 -0.80 16.18
C ASP A 267 22.64 -0.70 17.72
N GLY A 268 21.97 0.37 18.14
CA GLY A 268 21.84 0.82 19.51
C GLY A 268 20.52 0.45 20.17
N GLY A 269 20.19 -0.85 20.18
CA GLY A 269 19.23 -1.41 21.13
C GLY A 269 17.87 -1.84 20.54
N ASN A 270 17.33 -2.92 21.09
CA ASN A 270 16.05 -3.55 20.76
C ASN A 270 14.82 -2.69 21.16
N ALA A 271 14.90 -1.36 21.05
CA ALA A 271 13.79 -0.48 21.32
C ALA A 271 12.77 -0.59 20.18
N ARG A 272 11.51 -0.90 20.55
CA ARG A 272 10.38 -0.91 19.63
C ARG A 272 10.22 0.48 19.00
N PRO A 273 9.79 0.60 17.73
CA PRO A 273 9.43 1.87 17.13
C PRO A 273 8.54 2.69 18.07
N GLY A 274 8.96 3.92 18.35
CA GLY A 274 8.20 4.90 19.11
C GLY A 274 7.48 5.87 18.19
N GLU A 275 6.38 6.43 18.67
CA GLU A 275 5.58 7.39 17.90
C GLU A 275 6.38 8.64 17.53
N GLU A 276 7.46 8.97 18.24
CA GLU A 276 8.43 10.03 17.93
C GLU A 276 9.27 9.76 16.67
N ALA A 277 9.35 8.50 16.22
CA ALA A 277 10.18 8.12 15.09
C ALA A 277 9.51 8.43 13.75
N HIS A 278 10.33 8.91 12.81
CA HIS A 278 10.00 9.01 11.39
C HIS A 278 10.49 7.74 10.69
N VAL A 279 9.80 7.29 9.64
CA VAL A 279 10.24 6.15 8.85
C VAL A 279 10.11 6.40 7.36
N PHE A 280 11.16 6.08 6.61
CA PHE A 280 11.08 5.95 5.15
C PHE A 280 10.69 4.51 4.79
N LEU A 281 9.74 4.38 3.86
CA LEU A 281 9.28 3.10 3.34
C LEU A 281 9.67 3.02 1.86
N VAL A 282 10.57 2.09 1.54
CA VAL A 282 11.12 1.91 0.19
C VAL A 282 10.64 0.58 -0.38
N PRO A 283 9.95 0.56 -1.53
CA PRO A 283 9.57 -0.69 -2.19
C PRO A 283 10.83 -1.39 -2.72
N VAL A 284 11.02 -2.65 -2.34
CA VAL A 284 12.21 -3.46 -2.71
C VAL A 284 11.81 -4.81 -3.28
N ASN A 285 12.73 -5.44 -4.02
CA ASN A 285 12.68 -6.83 -4.41
C ASN A 285 13.48 -7.66 -3.39
N PRO A 286 12.82 -8.51 -2.58
CA PRO A 286 13.47 -9.34 -1.58
C PRO A 286 14.55 -10.28 -2.12
N GLU A 287 14.53 -10.62 -3.41
CA GLU A 287 15.56 -11.45 -4.04
C GLU A 287 16.90 -10.72 -4.21
N ARG A 288 16.90 -9.39 -4.13
CA ARG A 288 18.08 -8.53 -4.35
C ARG A 288 18.69 -7.99 -3.06
N ILE A 289 18.16 -8.40 -1.91
CA ILE A 289 18.62 -7.95 -0.59
C ILE A 289 20.11 -8.29 -0.42
N GLY A 290 20.86 -7.35 0.17
CA GLY A 290 22.29 -7.49 0.46
C GLY A 290 23.23 -6.72 -0.48
N GLY A 291 22.69 -6.13 -1.55
CA GLY A 291 23.38 -5.10 -2.34
C GLY A 291 23.10 -3.67 -1.86
N PRO A 292 23.60 -2.63 -2.55
CA PRO A 292 23.19 -1.24 -2.30
C PRO A 292 21.68 -1.04 -2.50
N LEU A 293 21.04 -0.20 -1.70
CA LEU A 293 19.57 0.00 -1.74
C LEU A 293 19.05 0.32 -3.15
N VAL A 294 19.76 1.12 -3.94
CA VAL A 294 19.38 1.48 -5.32
C VAL A 294 19.16 0.26 -6.22
N ASP A 295 19.90 -0.83 -6.01
CA ASP A 295 19.79 -2.06 -6.81
C ASP A 295 18.65 -2.97 -6.32
N GLN A 296 18.22 -2.78 -5.07
CA GLN A 296 17.16 -3.55 -4.43
C GLN A 296 15.77 -3.03 -4.77
N VAL A 297 15.63 -1.78 -5.16
CA VAL A 297 14.34 -1.12 -5.35
C VAL A 297 13.44 -1.87 -6.35
N SER A 298 12.17 -2.02 -6.00
CA SER A 298 11.16 -2.64 -6.86
C SER A 298 10.36 -1.59 -7.62
N GLN A 299 10.63 -1.48 -8.92
CA GLN A 299 9.87 -0.61 -9.81
C GLN A 299 8.41 -1.04 -9.93
N ASP A 300 8.13 -2.34 -10.05
CA ASP A 300 6.75 -2.82 -10.25
C ASP A 300 5.86 -2.52 -9.03
N LEU A 301 6.37 -2.73 -7.80
CA LEU A 301 5.64 -2.37 -6.58
C LEU A 301 5.44 -0.85 -6.49
N SER A 302 6.48 -0.07 -6.78
CA SER A 302 6.37 1.38 -6.80
C SER A 302 5.37 1.90 -7.83
N ASP A 303 5.31 1.29 -9.02
CA ASP A 303 4.36 1.65 -10.07
C ASP A 303 2.92 1.33 -9.65
N LEU A 304 2.72 0.22 -8.94
CA LEU A 304 1.43 -0.14 -8.36
C LEU A 304 1.00 0.86 -7.29
N MET A 305 1.88 1.19 -6.34
CA MET A 305 1.65 2.23 -5.32
C MET A 305 1.32 3.59 -5.95
N ARG A 306 2.08 4.00 -6.97
CA ARG A 306 1.89 5.27 -7.67
C ARG A 306 0.55 5.32 -8.41
N ARG A 307 0.17 4.25 -9.13
CA ARG A 307 -1.15 4.16 -9.78
C ARG A 307 -2.29 4.26 -8.75
N HIS A 308 -2.15 3.57 -7.62
CA HIS A 308 -3.12 3.63 -6.54
C HIS A 308 -3.28 5.07 -6.02
N LEU A 309 -2.16 5.76 -5.74
CA LEU A 309 -2.19 7.16 -5.30
C LEU A 309 -2.78 8.11 -6.34
N ILE A 310 -2.43 7.96 -7.63
CA ILE A 310 -2.99 8.75 -8.75
C ILE A 310 -4.51 8.61 -8.79
N GLN A 311 -5.02 7.38 -8.72
CA GLN A 311 -6.45 7.12 -8.71
C GLN A 311 -7.11 7.81 -7.52
N THR A 312 -6.57 7.62 -6.31
CA THR A 312 -7.09 8.26 -5.10
C THR A 312 -7.11 9.79 -5.23
N LEU A 313 -6.05 10.40 -5.74
CA LEU A 313 -5.99 11.84 -5.97
C LEU A 313 -7.05 12.35 -6.94
N ARG A 314 -7.29 11.63 -8.04
CA ARG A 314 -8.39 11.97 -8.97
C ARG A 314 -9.74 11.91 -8.26
N HIS A 315 -9.98 10.90 -7.43
CA HIS A 315 -11.22 10.77 -6.64
C HIS A 315 -11.38 11.88 -5.59
N LEU A 316 -10.26 12.37 -5.03
CA LEU A 316 -10.22 13.49 -4.09
C LEU A 316 -10.30 14.88 -4.78
N GLY A 317 -10.47 14.94 -6.10
CA GLY A 317 -10.55 16.19 -6.85
C GLY A 317 -9.21 16.91 -7.00
N GLN A 318 -8.10 16.15 -7.01
CA GLN A 318 -6.74 16.62 -7.21
C GLN A 318 -6.15 16.15 -8.55
N PRO A 319 -6.79 16.44 -9.70
CA PRO A 319 -6.36 15.92 -11.00
C PRO A 319 -4.97 16.44 -11.40
N ALA A 320 -4.63 17.69 -11.07
CA ALA A 320 -3.31 18.26 -11.38
C ALA A 320 -2.18 17.53 -10.65
N LEU A 321 -2.40 17.14 -9.38
CA LEU A 321 -1.41 16.38 -8.61
C LEU A 321 -1.30 14.93 -9.12
N ALA A 322 -2.43 14.33 -9.50
CA ALA A 322 -2.46 13.01 -10.11
C ALA A 322 -1.70 12.99 -11.45
N GLU A 323 -1.94 13.98 -12.31
CA GLU A 323 -1.26 14.15 -13.60
C GLU A 323 0.25 14.36 -13.42
N ARG A 324 0.64 15.08 -12.36
CA ARG A 324 2.05 15.25 -11.99
C ARG A 324 2.71 13.94 -11.58
N LEU A 325 2.08 13.14 -10.73
CA LEU A 325 2.60 11.81 -10.38
C LEU A 325 2.65 10.88 -11.60
N GLU A 326 1.75 11.06 -12.55
CA GLU A 326 1.69 10.27 -13.77
C GLU A 326 2.87 10.55 -14.71
N ARG A 327 3.31 11.82 -14.78
CA ARG A 327 4.31 12.28 -15.76
C ARG A 327 5.66 12.70 -15.20
N GLY A 328 5.73 13.12 -13.94
CA GLY A 328 6.96 13.63 -13.31
C GLY A 328 8.00 12.53 -13.14
N ALA A 329 9.27 12.87 -13.34
CA ALA A 329 10.40 11.93 -13.29
C ALA A 329 10.60 11.30 -11.90
N GLY A 330 10.13 11.97 -10.84
CA GLY A 330 10.33 11.58 -9.45
C GLY A 330 11.79 11.72 -9.00
N PRO A 331 12.17 11.11 -7.85
CA PRO A 331 11.31 10.38 -6.91
C PRO A 331 10.24 11.28 -6.27
N PHE A 332 9.18 10.66 -5.77
CA PHE A 332 8.14 11.33 -4.99
C PHE A 332 8.16 10.81 -3.55
N LEU A 333 8.10 11.72 -2.58
CA LEU A 333 8.00 11.40 -1.16
C LEU A 333 6.58 11.72 -0.68
N VAL A 334 5.89 10.70 -0.18
CA VAL A 334 4.51 10.80 0.31
C VAL A 334 4.54 10.62 1.82
N ALA A 335 4.38 11.71 2.57
CA ALA A 335 4.42 11.67 4.03
C ALA A 335 3.02 11.72 4.63
N THR A 336 2.72 10.76 5.50
CA THR A 336 1.43 10.59 6.17
C THR A 336 1.64 10.31 7.66
N LEU A 337 0.61 10.57 8.48
CA LEU A 337 0.65 10.29 9.94
C LEU A 337 0.25 8.87 10.31
N GLY A 338 -0.30 8.12 9.35
CA GLY A 338 -0.76 6.76 9.54
C GLY A 338 0.01 5.79 8.66
N PRO A 339 -0.04 4.48 8.94
CA PRO A 339 0.67 3.45 8.19
C PRO A 339 0.04 3.16 6.82
N ARG A 340 -0.38 4.21 6.09
CA ARG A 340 -1.08 4.10 4.80
C ARG A 340 -0.54 5.13 3.83
N LEU A 341 -0.34 4.72 2.57
CA LEU A 341 0.11 5.57 1.49
C LEU A 341 -0.94 6.64 1.15
N THR A 342 -2.21 6.25 1.12
CA THR A 342 -3.31 7.14 0.78
C THR A 342 -3.96 7.73 2.03
N PRO A 343 -4.36 9.01 2.00
CA PRO A 343 -5.05 9.62 3.12
C PRO A 343 -6.42 8.95 3.34
N PRO A 344 -6.85 8.70 4.59
CA PRO A 344 -8.14 8.08 4.88
C PRO A 344 -9.34 8.98 4.57
N SER A 345 -9.12 10.29 4.34
CA SER A 345 -10.14 11.24 3.94
C SER A 345 -9.52 12.43 3.21
N ALA A 346 -10.35 13.20 2.49
CA ALA A 346 -9.92 14.42 1.79
C ALA A 346 -9.34 15.52 2.69
N SER A 347 -9.58 15.44 4.01
CA SER A 347 -9.09 16.40 5.01
C SER A 347 -8.01 15.80 5.92
N ALA A 348 -7.64 14.54 5.72
CA ALA A 348 -6.57 13.95 6.50
C ALA A 348 -5.24 14.59 6.08
N PRO A 349 -4.39 15.04 7.01
CA PRO A 349 -3.16 15.73 6.68
C PRO A 349 -2.16 14.76 6.05
N TRP A 350 -1.62 15.15 4.91
CA TRP A 350 -0.51 14.47 4.26
C TRP A 350 0.24 15.44 3.35
N MET A 351 1.45 15.04 2.98
CA MET A 351 2.37 15.85 2.21
C MET A 351 2.89 15.06 1.01
N LEU A 352 2.87 15.66 -0.18
CA LEU A 352 3.57 15.17 -1.34
C LEU A 352 4.75 16.08 -1.66
N THR A 353 5.94 15.47 -1.78
CA THR A 353 7.15 16.14 -2.23
C THR A 353 7.58 15.52 -3.56
N ASP A 354 7.67 16.31 -4.62
CA ASP A 354 8.13 15.89 -5.94
C ASP A 354 9.57 16.33 -6.17
N LEU A 355 10.49 15.37 -6.23
CA LEU A 355 11.91 15.64 -6.42
C LEU A 355 12.33 15.71 -7.90
N SER A 356 11.39 15.66 -8.86
CA SER A 356 11.69 15.67 -10.32
C SER A 356 12.61 16.81 -10.78
N HIS A 357 12.65 17.92 -10.05
CA HIS A 357 13.46 19.10 -10.37
C HIS A 357 14.48 19.46 -9.28
N VAL A 358 14.69 18.56 -8.33
CA VAL A 358 15.68 18.72 -7.27
C VAL A 358 16.99 18.09 -7.73
N GLY A 359 18.06 18.88 -7.82
CA GLY A 359 19.38 18.37 -8.17
C GLY A 359 19.88 17.34 -7.13
N PRO A 360 20.66 16.33 -7.53
CA PRO A 360 21.19 15.33 -6.61
C PRO A 360 21.93 15.96 -5.42
N GLU A 361 22.63 17.06 -5.61
CA GLU A 361 23.34 17.81 -4.56
C GLU A 361 22.45 18.35 -3.43
N HIS A 362 21.14 18.46 -3.67
CA HIS A 362 20.16 18.94 -2.69
C HIS A 362 19.42 17.82 -1.97
N VAL A 363 19.58 16.56 -2.41
CA VAL A 363 18.83 15.42 -1.86
C VAL A 363 19.16 15.18 -0.38
N TYR A 364 20.44 15.35 0.02
CA TYR A 364 20.83 15.31 1.44
C TYR A 364 19.98 16.25 2.30
N SER A 365 19.82 17.51 1.87
CA SER A 365 19.06 18.50 2.64
C SER A 365 17.57 18.16 2.72
N VAL A 366 17.02 17.52 1.69
CA VAL A 366 15.64 17.02 1.71
C VAL A 366 15.53 15.90 2.74
N VAL A 367 16.40 14.89 2.69
CA VAL A 367 16.37 13.76 3.65
C VAL A 367 16.57 14.26 5.08
N ASP A 368 17.54 15.16 5.31
CA ASP A 368 17.78 15.79 6.60
C ASP A 368 16.55 16.55 7.14
N ALA A 369 15.79 17.22 6.27
CA ALA A 369 14.56 17.91 6.69
C ALA A 369 13.48 16.95 7.23
N PHE A 370 13.38 15.75 6.65
CA PHE A 370 12.50 14.69 7.10
C PHE A 370 13.01 13.99 8.37
N ASP A 371 14.30 13.66 8.39
CA ASP A 371 14.93 12.83 9.42
C ASP A 371 15.06 13.53 10.78
N ARG A 372 15.27 14.85 10.77
CA ARG A 372 15.38 15.67 11.99
C ARG A 372 14.23 15.40 12.96
N ALA A 373 14.58 15.16 14.22
CA ALA A 373 13.64 14.89 15.30
C ALA A 373 12.45 15.87 15.33
N ILE A 374 11.27 15.31 15.53
CA ILE A 374 10.03 16.05 15.80
C ILE A 374 9.85 16.07 17.32
N PRO A 375 9.49 17.20 17.94
CA PRO A 375 9.20 17.22 19.37
C PRO A 375 8.13 16.19 19.74
N ASP A 376 8.36 15.39 20.77
CA ASP A 376 7.47 14.29 21.20
C ASP A 376 6.00 14.74 21.32
N ALA A 377 5.78 15.95 21.84
CA ALA A 377 4.44 16.53 22.01
C ALA A 377 3.66 16.75 20.70
N LEU A 378 4.36 16.76 19.55
CA LEU A 378 3.79 16.95 18.22
C LEU A 378 3.83 15.68 17.39
N SER A 379 4.41 14.59 17.88
CA SER A 379 4.55 13.39 17.06
C SER A 379 3.19 12.74 16.81
N GLY A 380 3.00 12.22 15.59
CA GLY A 380 1.71 11.71 15.12
C GLY A 380 0.61 12.77 14.94
N GLN A 381 0.92 14.06 15.13
CA GLN A 381 -0.01 15.18 14.94
C GLN A 381 0.18 15.86 13.59
N PRO A 382 -0.85 16.52 13.01
CA PRO A 382 -0.73 17.31 11.77
C PRO A 382 0.43 18.33 11.79
N GLU A 383 0.71 18.91 12.95
CA GLU A 383 1.79 19.86 13.19
C GLU A 383 3.18 19.27 12.86
N SER A 384 3.39 17.96 13.02
CA SER A 384 4.64 17.31 12.65
C SER A 384 4.95 17.43 11.15
N LEU A 385 3.95 17.19 10.28
CA LEU A 385 4.09 17.38 8.84
C LEU A 385 4.32 18.85 8.47
N ARG A 386 3.72 19.79 9.21
CA ARG A 386 3.94 21.23 9.01
C ARG A 386 5.38 21.63 9.32
N ILE A 387 5.97 21.08 10.38
CA ILE A 387 7.38 21.30 10.72
C ILE A 387 8.29 20.81 9.60
N ILE A 388 8.04 19.60 9.06
CA ILE A 388 8.82 19.08 7.93
C ILE A 388 8.67 20.01 6.72
N ARG A 389 7.44 20.43 6.41
CA ARG A 389 7.19 21.41 5.33
C ARG A 389 7.98 22.71 5.52
N GLU A 390 7.98 23.28 6.72
CA GLU A 390 8.71 24.53 7.00
C GLU A 390 10.22 24.36 6.79
N ARG A 391 10.78 23.21 7.20
CA ARG A 391 12.18 22.86 6.93
C ARG A 391 12.43 22.76 5.42
N LEU A 392 11.58 22.04 4.69
CA LEU A 392 11.69 21.85 3.24
C LEU A 392 11.61 23.18 2.48
N ILE A 393 10.68 24.07 2.83
CA ILE A 393 10.55 25.41 2.20
C ILE A 393 11.77 26.28 2.50
N GLY A 394 12.40 26.11 3.66
CA GLY A 394 13.60 26.84 4.04
C GLY A 394 14.88 26.37 3.34
N LEU A 395 14.84 25.28 2.59
CA LEU A 395 16.02 24.76 1.91
C LEU A 395 16.43 25.67 0.74
N PRO A 396 17.74 25.94 0.56
CA PRO A 396 18.25 26.71 -0.58
C PRO A 396 18.31 25.84 -1.84
N ILE A 397 17.20 25.19 -2.20
CA ILE A 397 17.08 24.44 -3.44
C ILE A 397 16.88 25.48 -4.53
N GLY A 398 17.96 25.80 -5.25
CA GLY A 398 17.87 26.63 -6.43
C GLY A 398 17.09 25.87 -7.49
N THR A 399 15.76 26.00 -7.51
CA THR A 399 14.98 25.62 -8.69
C THR A 399 15.56 26.46 -9.82
N GLY A 400 16.31 25.82 -10.71
CA GLY A 400 17.37 26.45 -11.50
C GLY A 400 17.01 27.80 -12.11
N GLN A 401 18.04 28.63 -12.32
CA GLN A 401 17.97 29.85 -13.10
C GLN A 401 17.33 29.61 -14.48
N VAL A 402 16.01 29.65 -14.56
CA VAL A 402 15.29 30.02 -15.77
C VAL A 402 15.22 31.54 -15.73
N GLN A 403 16.32 32.19 -16.14
CA GLN A 403 16.30 33.59 -16.54
C GLN A 403 15.46 33.71 -17.82
N GLY A 404 14.15 33.72 -17.63
CA GLY A 404 13.16 33.82 -18.69
C GLY A 404 11.83 34.15 -18.03
N VAL A 405 11.56 35.45 -17.95
CA VAL A 405 10.31 36.13 -17.56
C VAL A 405 9.06 35.23 -17.72
N ASN A 406 8.79 34.41 -16.70
CA ASN A 406 7.54 33.71 -16.35
C ASN A 406 7.86 32.73 -15.19
N ALA A 407 8.17 33.29 -14.02
CA ALA A 407 8.40 32.54 -12.79
C ALA A 407 7.09 31.96 -12.24
N GLY A 408 6.60 30.87 -12.84
CA GLY A 408 5.69 29.94 -12.20
C GLY A 408 6.52 29.07 -11.27
N ASN A 409 6.54 29.38 -9.97
CA ASN A 409 7.27 28.59 -8.97
C ASN A 409 6.91 27.11 -9.12
N GLY A 410 7.91 26.28 -9.43
CA GLY A 410 7.81 24.82 -9.42
C GLY A 410 7.57 24.36 -7.99
N ILE A 411 6.31 24.39 -7.56
CA ILE A 411 5.87 24.00 -6.22
C ILE A 411 6.13 22.50 -6.09
N TRP A 412 7.32 22.11 -5.65
CA TRP A 412 7.75 20.73 -5.46
C TRP A 412 7.20 20.11 -4.16
N LEU A 413 6.40 20.88 -3.42
CA LEU A 413 5.85 20.49 -2.12
C LEU A 413 4.38 20.86 -2.02
N VAL A 414 3.53 19.89 -1.72
CA VAL A 414 2.08 20.07 -1.58
C VAL A 414 1.64 19.48 -0.23
N MET A 415 0.97 20.30 0.58
CA MET A 415 0.21 19.83 1.76
C MET A 415 -1.26 19.76 1.41
N LEU A 416 -1.90 18.67 1.83
CA LEU A 416 -3.32 18.44 1.63
C LEU A 416 -3.99 18.27 3.00
N ASP A 417 -4.04 19.38 3.75
CA ASP A 417 -4.76 19.50 5.02
C ASP A 417 -5.77 20.67 5.00
N ASP A 418 -5.65 21.59 4.04
CA ASP A 418 -6.49 22.77 3.91
C ASP A 418 -7.21 22.81 2.54
N ARG A 419 -8.54 22.63 2.57
CA ARG A 419 -9.40 22.74 1.37
C ARG A 419 -9.22 24.09 0.66
N ALA A 420 -8.88 25.16 1.37
CA ALA A 420 -8.63 26.47 0.77
C ALA A 420 -7.28 26.53 0.02
N GLN A 421 -6.27 25.82 0.49
CA GLN A 421 -4.97 25.75 -0.17
C GLN A 421 -5.02 24.83 -1.39
N ALA A 422 -5.69 23.69 -1.29
CA ALA A 422 -5.89 22.78 -2.43
C ALA A 422 -6.70 23.42 -3.57
N ALA A 423 -7.74 24.20 -3.25
CA ALA A 423 -8.51 24.95 -4.26
C ALA A 423 -7.70 26.08 -4.91
N ARG A 424 -6.90 26.83 -4.13
CA ARG A 424 -6.01 27.88 -4.68
C ARG A 424 -4.88 27.29 -5.52
N LEU A 425 -4.34 26.14 -5.11
CA LEU A 425 -3.36 25.41 -5.89
C LEU A 425 -3.99 24.96 -7.21
N ASN A 426 -5.14 24.28 -7.20
CA ASN A 426 -5.80 23.87 -8.44
C ASN A 426 -6.07 25.05 -9.41
N ASP A 427 -6.50 26.22 -8.90
CA ASP A 427 -6.67 27.43 -9.73
C ASP A 427 -5.33 27.97 -10.27
N LEU A 428 -4.27 28.00 -9.46
CA LEU A 428 -2.93 28.37 -9.93
C LEU A 428 -2.40 27.40 -10.98
N TRP A 429 -2.53 26.08 -10.75
CA TRP A 429 -2.00 25.04 -11.64
C TRP A 429 -2.75 24.94 -12.97
N SER A 430 -4.08 25.08 -12.96
CA SER A 430 -4.89 25.05 -14.20
C SER A 430 -4.58 26.20 -15.17
N ARG A 431 -3.85 27.23 -14.72
CA ARG A 431 -3.42 28.36 -15.54
C ARG A 431 -2.04 28.17 -16.18
N PHE A 432 -1.29 27.14 -15.78
CA PHE A 432 0.09 26.93 -16.20
C PHE A 432 0.39 25.52 -16.77
N GLY A 433 -0.60 24.62 -16.78
CA GLY A 433 -0.61 23.45 -17.67
C GLY A 433 -1.32 23.80 -18.97
#